data_AF-A0A437KEF2-F1
#
_entry.id   AF-A0A437KEF2-F1
#
_cell.length_a   1.000
_cell.length_b   1.000
_cell.length_c   1.000
_cell.angle_alpha   90.00
_cell.angle_beta   90.00
_cell.angle_gamma   90.00
#
_symmetry.space_group_name_H-M   'P 1'
#
loop_
_entity.id
_entity.type
_entity.pdbx_description
1 polymer ?
#
loop_
_entity_poly.entity_id
_entity_poly.type
_entity_poly.pdbx_seq_one_letter_code
_entity_poly.pdbx_strand_id
1 'polypeptide(L)' 'MKGNNVIFNLIGAITCFILFVIGMLFSEQIALLILIGIIGLSGFSYFTFRVVLSMLKSKTTD' A
#
# COMPACT_ATOMS: atom_id res chain seq x y z
N MET A 1 -16.94 11.92 -10.76
CA MET A 1 -15.82 10.99 -11.06
C MET A 1 -15.27 10.35 -9.77
N LYS A 2 -16.14 9.65 -9.00
CA LYS A 2 -15.86 9.25 -7.59
C LYS A 2 -15.27 7.82 -7.46
N GLY A 3 -15.41 6.98 -8.50
CA GLY A 3 -14.89 5.60 -8.53
C GLY A 3 -13.41 5.45 -8.87
N ASN A 4 -12.81 6.39 -9.61
CA ASN A 4 -11.41 6.26 -10.05
C ASN A 4 -10.41 6.24 -8.89
N ASN A 5 -10.68 6.93 -7.78
CA ASN A 5 -9.74 7.05 -6.67
C ASN A 5 -9.59 5.76 -5.85
N VAL A 6 -10.64 4.96 -5.76
CA VAL A 6 -10.61 3.68 -5.01
C VAL A 6 -9.81 2.65 -5.79
N ILE A 7 -10.05 2.56 -7.10
CA ILE A 7 -9.32 1.64 -7.99
C ILE A 7 -7.83 2.03 -8.03
N PHE A 8 -7.51 3.33 -8.14
CA PHE A 8 -6.11 3.80 -8.08
C PHE A 8 -5.44 3.47 -6.74
N ASN A 9 -6.15 3.65 -5.62
CA ASN A 9 -5.63 3.27 -4.31
C ASN A 9 -5.42 1.75 -4.19
N LEU A 10 -6.33 0.95 -4.74
CA LEU A 10 -6.22 -0.51 -4.71
C LEU A 10 -5.00 -0.99 -5.51
N ILE A 11 -4.80 -0.42 -6.71
CA ILE A 11 -3.61 -0.69 -7.54
C ILE A 11 -2.33 -0.27 -6.83
N GLY A 12 -2.34 0.90 -6.18
CA GLY A 12 -1.22 1.38 -5.35
C GLY A 12 -0.90 0.43 -4.19
N ALA A 13 -1.91 -0.07 -3.49
CA ALA A 13 -1.74 -1.04 -2.41
C ALA A 13 -1.16 -2.38 -2.92
N ILE A 14 -1.72 -2.93 -4.00
CA ILE A 14 -1.22 -4.17 -4.62
C ILE A 14 0.24 -4.01 -5.06
N THR A 15 0.58 -2.87 -5.67
CA THR A 15 1.95 -2.57 -6.12
C THR A 15 2.93 -2.48 -4.96
N CYS A 16 2.56 -1.79 -3.88
CA CYS A 16 3.37 -1.70 -2.66
C CYS A 16 3.57 -3.07 -1.99
N PHE A 17 2.53 -3.91 -2.02
CA PHE A 17 2.62 -5.28 -1.49
C PHE A 17 3.57 -6.16 -2.30
N ILE A 18 3.52 -6.09 -3.63
CA ILE A 18 4.46 -6.80 -4.51
C ILE A 18 5.90 -6.33 -4.27
N LEU A 19 6.13 -5.02 -4.15
CA LEU A 19 7.43 -4.44 -3.80
C LEU A 19 7.96 -4.94 -2.45
N PHE A 20 7.08 -5.06 -1.45
CA PHE A 20 7.43 -5.63 -0.15
C PHE A 20 7.82 -7.11 -0.26
N VAL A 21 7.03 -7.92 -0.98
CA VAL A 21 7.32 -9.35 -1.17
C VAL A 21 8.65 -9.55 -1.88
N ILE A 22 8.92 -8.78 -2.94
CA ILE A 22 10.20 -8.84 -3.66
C ILE A 22 11.36 -8.38 -2.76
N GLY A 23 11.18 -7.30 -1.99
CA GLY A 23 12.19 -6.81 -1.04
C GLY A 23 12.55 -7.83 0.03
N MET A 24 11.56 -8.55 0.56
CA MET A 24 11.78 -9.66 1.50
C MET A 24 12.38 -10.89 0.84
N LEU A 25 11.98 -11.23 -0.38
CA LEU A 25 12.48 -12.44 -1.07
C LEU A 25 13.98 -12.33 -1.42
N PHE A 26 14.44 -11.12 -1.79
CA PHE A 26 15.86 -10.86 -2.09
C PHE A 26 16.65 -10.31 -0.88
N SER A 27 15.99 -10.15 0.28
CA SER A 27 16.61 -9.72 1.54
C SER A 27 17.77 -10.61 1.96
N GLU A 28 17.72 -11.90 1.65
CA GLU A 28 18.73 -12.87 2.05
C GLU A 28 20.08 -12.60 1.36
N GLN A 29 20.05 -12.09 0.13
CA GLN A 29 21.26 -11.87 -0.68
C GLN A 29 21.82 -10.45 -0.49
N ILE A 30 20.97 -9.47 -0.20
CA ILE A 30 21.37 -8.05 -0.11
C ILE A 30 20.63 -7.40 1.07
N ALA A 31 21.35 -7.14 2.16
CA ALA A 31 20.78 -6.53 3.38
C ALA A 31 20.15 -5.14 3.13
N LEU A 32 20.56 -4.41 2.10
CA LEU A 32 19.94 -3.12 1.73
C LEU A 32 18.51 -3.27 1.18
N LEU A 33 18.13 -4.44 0.66
CA LEU A 33 16.77 -4.66 0.16
C LEU A 33 15.73 -4.77 1.27
N ILE A 34 16.15 -5.04 2.51
CA ILE A 34 15.29 -4.92 3.70
C ILE A 34 14.73 -3.50 3.82
N LEU A 35 15.56 -2.49 3.52
CA LEU A 35 15.18 -1.08 3.58
C LEU A 35 14.10 -0.77 2.51
N ILE A 36 14.21 -1.38 1.33
CA ILE A 36 13.17 -1.34 0.29
C ILE A 36 11.87 -1.99 0.78
N GLY A 37 11.97 -3.11 1.50
CA GLY A 37 10.83 -3.79 2.09
C GLY A 37 10.11 -2.93 3.13
N ILE A 38 10.85 -2.29 4.04
CA ILE A 38 10.30 -1.41 5.08
C ILE A 38 9.60 -0.19 4.45
N ILE A 39 10.20 0.40 3.41
CA ILE A 39 9.59 1.51 2.66
C ILE A 39 8.31 1.04 1.95
N GLY A 40 8.34 -0.13 1.30
CA GLY A 40 7.17 -0.72 0.65
C GLY A 40 6.03 -1.01 1.63
N LEU A 41 6.35 -1.51 2.82
CA LEU A 41 5.35 -1.81 3.86
C LEU A 41 4.79 -0.53 4.51
N SER A 42 5.62 0.48 4.71
CA SER A 42 5.15 1.80 5.19
C SER A 42 4.24 2.47 4.17
N GLY A 43 4.58 2.42 2.88
CA GLY A 43 3.75 2.93 1.80
C GLY A 43 2.43 2.17 1.66
N PHE A 44 2.45 0.84 1.80
CA PHE A 44 1.27 0.00 1.83
C PHE A 44 0.31 0.39 2.96
N SER A 45 0.86 0.57 4.17
CA SER A 45 0.09 0.92 5.35
C SER A 45 -0.59 2.28 5.20
N TYR A 46 0.13 3.28 4.67
CA TYR A 46 -0.42 4.60 4.39
C TYR A 46 -1.54 4.57 3.33
N PHE A 47 -1.33 3.84 2.23
CA PHE A 47 -2.36 3.70 1.18
C PHE A 47 -3.62 3.01 1.71
N THR A 48 -3.45 1.92 2.47
CA THR A 48 -4.56 1.18 3.07
C THR A 48 -5.32 2.05 4.06
N PHE A 49 -4.61 2.80 4.92
CA PHE A 49 -5.22 3.74 5.86
C PHE A 49 -6.04 4.81 5.13
N ARG A 50 -5.51 5.39 4.05
CA ARG A 50 -6.25 6.36 3.21
C ARG A 50 -7.51 5.77 2.59
N VAL A 51 -7.48 4.51 2.12
CA VAL A 51 -8.67 3.80 1.62
C VAL A 51 -9.71 3.65 2.71
N VAL A 52 -9.33 3.09 3.85
CA VAL A 52 -10.24 2.84 4.97
C VAL A 52 -10.85 4.14 5.48
N LEU A 53 -10.04 5.20 5.64
CA LEU A 53 -10.51 6.51 6.06
C LEU A 53 -11.51 7.13 5.05
N SER A 54 -11.27 6.95 3.76
CA SER A 54 -12.18 7.40 2.70
C SER A 54 -13.51 6.65 2.73
N MET A 55 -13.46 5.33 3.00
CA MET A 55 -14.65 4.49 3.14
C MET A 55 -15.46 4.85 4.39
N LEU A 56 -14.79 5.07 5.53
CA LEU A 56 -15.43 5.50 6.77
C LEU A 56 -16.12 6.85 6.61
N LYS A 57 -15.44 7.83 6.01
CA LYS A 57 -16.04 9.16 5.73
C LYS A 57 -17.27 9.06 4.83
N SER A 58 -17.29 8.12 3.88
CA SER A 58 -18.44 7.92 3.00
C SER A 58 -19.66 7.32 3.72
N LYS A 59 -19.49 6.70 4.88
CA LYS A 59 -20.58 6.10 5.68
C LYS A 59 -21.22 7.05 6.70
N THR A 60 -20.65 8.22 6.94
CA THR A 60 -21.17 9.21 7.92
C THR A 60 -22.01 10.32 7.26
N THR A 61 -22.31 10.20 5.97
CA THR A 61 -23.22 11.11 5.24
C THR A 61 -24.40 10.31 4.68
N ASP A 62 -24.97 9.48 5.54
CA ASP A 62 -26.35 8.95 5.50
C ASP A 62 -26.91 9.18 6.92
#